data_AF-A0A957M620-F1
#
_entry.id   AF-A0A957M620-F1
#
_cell.length_a   1.000
_cell.length_b   1.000
_cell.length_c   1.000
_cell.angle_alpha   90.00
_cell.angle_beta   90.00
_cell.angle_gamma   90.00
#
_symmetry.space_group_name_H-M   'P 1'
#
loop_
_entity.id
_entity.type
_entity.pdbx_description
1 polymer ?
#
loop_
_entity_poly.entity_id
_entity_poly.type
_entity_poly.pdbx_seq_one_letter_code
_entity_poly.pdbx_strand_id
1 'polypeptide(L)'
;MQNSAFISNTGAFGAGIANSGTLMVTGATFNSNSSGNFEGGGISNSGTAVVENSTFYANVAYVGGGIRNSRVLTITNSSIDANVVSNPNGSGGGVYQSDYSGTATISYRNTIIAGSIGGNDCTVESGAIVENTNNLVADGTCSAAFSGDALLGDLGDYGGDTQTVPLLPGSPAIDAGDGATCLATDQRGVERPEGRCDIGAFESRGFTLAKGTGDGQSTPWGMAFAAPITVSVSSAYTEPVDGGQVTYAGPVSGAGTAPITGTATITGG
;
A
#
# COMPACT_ATOMS: atom_id res chain seq x y z
N MET A 1 -12.13 15.22 -9.80
CA MET A 1 -13.06 14.06 -9.70
C MET A 1 -12.87 13.44 -8.33
N GLN A 2 -13.97 13.10 -7.68
CA GLN A 2 -13.99 12.71 -6.28
C GLN A 2 -14.86 11.47 -6.10
N ASN A 3 -14.47 10.54 -5.23
CA ASN A 3 -15.29 9.40 -4.79
C ASN A 3 -15.86 8.60 -5.97
N SER A 4 -14.98 8.23 -6.91
CA SER A 4 -15.35 7.60 -8.18
C SER A 4 -14.60 6.29 -8.37
N ALA A 5 -15.24 5.33 -9.04
CA ALA A 5 -14.62 4.05 -9.37
C ALA A 5 -14.46 3.86 -10.89
N PHE A 6 -13.25 3.51 -11.32
CA PHE A 6 -12.90 3.18 -12.70
C PHE A 6 -12.54 1.70 -12.71
N ILE A 7 -13.45 0.87 -13.19
CA ILE A 7 -13.33 -0.59 -13.05
C ILE A 7 -13.36 -1.24 -14.43
N SER A 8 -12.35 -2.06 -14.71
CA SER A 8 -12.29 -2.89 -15.91
C SER A 8 -12.42 -2.13 -17.23
N ASN A 9 -11.98 -0.87 -17.26
CA ASN A 9 -11.92 -0.11 -18.50
C ASN A 9 -10.76 -0.59 -19.38
N THR A 10 -10.92 -0.42 -20.69
CA THR A 10 -9.88 -0.73 -21.68
C THR A 10 -9.62 0.48 -22.56
N GLY A 11 -8.34 0.81 -22.82
CA GLY A 11 -7.99 1.94 -23.68
C GLY A 11 -6.50 1.98 -23.99
N ALA A 12 -6.11 2.51 -25.15
CA ALA A 12 -4.70 2.49 -25.57
C ALA A 12 -3.80 3.44 -24.77
N PHE A 13 -4.30 4.44 -24.05
CA PHE A 13 -3.48 5.28 -23.19
C PHE A 13 -4.32 5.69 -22.00
N GLY A 14 -3.92 5.30 -20.79
CA GLY A 14 -4.70 5.61 -19.59
C GLY A 14 -6.07 4.94 -19.64
N ALA A 15 -6.12 3.62 -19.47
CA ALA A 15 -7.38 2.88 -19.65
C ALA A 15 -8.48 3.35 -18.68
N GLY A 16 -8.12 3.79 -17.47
CA GLY A 16 -9.00 4.62 -16.65
C GLY A 16 -9.09 6.06 -17.17
N ILE A 17 -7.96 6.78 -17.19
CA ILE A 17 -7.90 8.19 -17.62
C ILE A 17 -6.62 8.51 -18.40
N ALA A 18 -6.78 9.14 -19.56
CA ALA A 18 -5.74 9.88 -20.25
C ALA A 18 -5.80 11.37 -19.88
N ASN A 19 -4.73 11.92 -19.30
CA ASN A 19 -4.65 13.34 -18.96
C ASN A 19 -3.61 14.07 -19.81
N SER A 20 -4.02 15.15 -20.48
CA SER A 20 -3.12 16.11 -21.15
C SER A 20 -3.29 17.54 -20.63
N GLY A 21 -4.12 17.74 -19.60
CA GLY A 21 -4.37 19.03 -18.97
C GLY A 21 -4.11 18.95 -17.47
N THR A 22 -5.04 19.48 -16.67
CA THR A 22 -5.00 19.38 -15.21
C THR A 22 -6.01 18.35 -14.72
N LEU A 23 -5.55 17.41 -13.91
CA LEU A 23 -6.36 16.35 -13.30
C LEU A 23 -6.20 16.39 -11.78
N MET A 24 -7.33 16.34 -11.07
CA MET A 24 -7.38 16.14 -9.63
C MET A 24 -8.24 14.91 -9.34
N VAL A 25 -7.66 13.93 -8.65
CA VAL A 25 -8.28 12.67 -8.27
C VAL A 25 -8.23 12.58 -6.75
N THR A 26 -9.39 12.48 -6.12
CA THR A 26 -9.49 12.35 -4.66
C THR A 26 -10.46 11.23 -4.32
N GLY A 27 -10.12 10.34 -3.38
CA GLY A 27 -11.08 9.34 -2.90
C GLY A 27 -11.47 8.30 -3.97
N ALA A 28 -10.65 8.07 -5.00
CA ALA A 28 -11.06 7.27 -6.16
C ALA A 28 -10.40 5.89 -6.19
N THR A 29 -11.08 4.94 -6.82
CA THR A 29 -10.55 3.58 -7.02
C THR A 29 -10.41 3.25 -8.50
N PHE A 30 -9.20 2.92 -8.92
CA PHE A 30 -8.89 2.40 -10.24
C PHE A 30 -8.60 0.92 -10.09
N ASN A 31 -9.51 0.07 -10.53
CA ASN A 31 -9.40 -1.37 -10.39
C ASN A 31 -9.43 -2.07 -11.74
N SER A 32 -8.43 -2.91 -12.01
CA SER A 32 -8.44 -3.83 -13.15
C SER A 32 -8.59 -3.12 -14.51
N ASN A 33 -8.20 -1.86 -14.63
CA ASN A 33 -8.18 -1.16 -15.91
C ASN A 33 -6.97 -1.64 -16.72
N SER A 34 -7.15 -1.86 -18.03
CA SER A 34 -6.11 -2.45 -18.86
C SER A 34 -5.85 -1.62 -20.12
N SER A 35 -4.61 -1.15 -20.28
CA SER A 35 -4.15 -0.56 -21.54
C SER A 35 -3.43 -1.57 -22.44
N GLY A 36 -3.49 -2.86 -22.11
CA GLY A 36 -2.88 -3.92 -22.91
C GLY A 36 -1.37 -3.71 -23.08
N ASN A 37 -0.93 -3.51 -24.33
CA ASN A 37 0.47 -3.30 -24.70
C ASN A 37 0.88 -1.81 -24.71
N PHE A 38 0.09 -0.94 -24.10
CA PHE A 38 0.34 0.49 -24.08
C PHE A 38 0.51 1.02 -22.64
N GLU A 39 0.39 2.33 -22.45
CA GLU A 39 0.90 3.03 -21.26
C GLU A 39 -0.23 3.44 -20.31
N GLY A 40 -0.01 3.28 -18.99
CA GLY A 40 -0.95 3.73 -17.96
C GLY A 40 -2.21 2.86 -17.90
N GLY A 41 -2.26 1.88 -17.00
CA GLY A 41 -3.46 1.05 -16.83
C GLY A 41 -4.56 1.85 -16.12
N GLY A 42 -4.24 2.43 -14.96
CA GLY A 42 -5.11 3.40 -14.30
C GLY A 42 -5.08 4.76 -14.98
N ILE A 43 -3.95 5.45 -14.89
CA ILE A 43 -3.77 6.80 -15.45
C ILE A 43 -2.56 6.85 -16.40
N SER A 44 -2.73 7.50 -17.55
CA SER A 44 -1.62 8.01 -18.35
C SER A 44 -1.60 9.54 -18.28
N ASN A 45 -0.61 10.08 -17.58
CA ASN A 45 -0.45 11.50 -17.37
C ASN A 45 0.61 12.10 -18.31
N SER A 46 0.16 13.03 -19.14
CA SER A 46 0.96 13.88 -20.02
C SER A 46 0.76 15.38 -19.73
N GLY A 47 0.07 15.71 -18.62
CA GLY A 47 -0.15 17.06 -18.11
C GLY A 47 0.20 17.16 -16.61
N THR A 48 -0.64 17.81 -15.82
CA THR A 48 -0.49 17.87 -14.36
C THR A 48 -1.56 17.02 -13.69
N ALA A 49 -1.15 16.08 -12.84
CA ALA A 49 -2.06 15.24 -12.08
C ALA A 49 -1.78 15.33 -10.57
N VAL A 50 -2.83 15.49 -9.77
CA VAL A 50 -2.82 15.39 -8.31
C VAL A 50 -3.71 14.22 -7.92
N VAL A 51 -3.17 13.30 -7.12
CA VAL A 51 -3.83 12.06 -6.69
C VAL A 51 -3.77 12.00 -5.17
N GLU A 52 -4.93 11.97 -4.52
CA GLU A 52 -5.08 12.05 -3.07
C GLU A 52 -6.03 10.95 -2.59
N ASN A 53 -5.73 10.28 -1.47
CA ASN A 53 -6.66 9.32 -0.85
C ASN A 53 -7.26 8.33 -1.86
N SER A 54 -6.45 7.81 -2.78
CA SER A 54 -6.94 7.00 -3.89
C SER A 54 -6.25 5.66 -3.95
N THR A 55 -6.96 4.66 -4.45
CA THR A 55 -6.49 3.29 -4.57
C THR A 55 -6.36 2.89 -6.04
N PHE A 56 -5.18 2.42 -6.44
CA PHE A 56 -4.91 1.85 -7.77
C PHE A 56 -4.58 0.38 -7.58
N TYR A 57 -5.48 -0.51 -8.00
CA TYR A 57 -5.37 -1.94 -7.75
C TYR A 57 -5.48 -2.75 -9.05
N ALA A 58 -4.59 -3.72 -9.24
CA ALA A 58 -4.65 -4.69 -10.34
C ALA A 58 -4.78 -4.08 -11.76
N ASN A 59 -4.36 -2.83 -11.97
CA ASN A 59 -4.37 -2.23 -13.30
C ASN A 59 -3.20 -2.77 -14.13
N VAL A 60 -3.39 -2.89 -15.45
CA VAL A 60 -2.49 -3.60 -16.34
C VAL A 60 -2.03 -2.69 -17.47
N ALA A 61 -0.72 -2.59 -17.70
CA ALA A 61 -0.15 -1.83 -18.83
C ALA A 61 1.22 -2.39 -19.25
N TYR A 62 1.72 -1.98 -20.41
CA TYR A 62 3.12 -2.22 -20.80
C TYR A 62 4.09 -1.45 -19.90
N VAL A 63 3.75 -0.21 -19.54
CA VAL A 63 4.49 0.59 -18.53
C VAL A 63 3.50 1.38 -17.69
N GLY A 64 3.80 1.54 -16.40
CA GLY A 64 2.91 2.24 -15.47
C GLY A 64 1.58 1.51 -15.33
N GLY A 65 1.62 0.26 -14.83
CA GLY A 65 0.42 -0.55 -14.62
C GLY A 65 -0.66 0.24 -13.87
N GLY A 66 -0.31 0.85 -12.74
CA GLY A 66 -1.14 1.83 -12.04
C GLY A 66 -1.14 3.18 -12.75
N ILE A 67 0.02 3.86 -12.75
CA ILE A 67 0.17 5.21 -13.28
C ILE A 67 1.42 5.31 -14.15
N ARG A 68 1.25 5.81 -15.37
CA ARG A 68 2.34 6.29 -16.22
C ARG A 68 2.37 7.83 -16.19
N ASN A 69 3.54 8.42 -15.97
CA ASN A 69 3.75 9.86 -15.94
C ASN A 69 4.83 10.32 -16.94
N SER A 70 4.56 11.38 -17.71
CA SER A 70 5.59 12.10 -18.49
C SER A 70 5.60 13.60 -18.27
N ARG A 71 4.93 14.08 -17.23
CA ARG A 71 4.92 15.50 -16.84
C ARG A 71 4.89 15.59 -15.32
N VAL A 72 3.93 16.28 -14.72
CA VAL A 72 3.92 16.57 -13.28
C VAL A 72 2.91 15.66 -12.61
N LEU A 73 3.37 14.86 -11.64
CA LEU A 73 2.53 13.99 -10.83
C LEU A 73 2.76 14.28 -9.35
N THR A 74 1.68 14.57 -8.63
CA THR A 74 1.67 14.65 -7.17
C THR A 74 0.79 13.55 -6.61
N ILE A 75 1.30 12.76 -5.65
CA ILE A 75 0.56 11.70 -4.98
C ILE A 75 0.62 11.91 -3.46
N THR A 76 -0.51 11.79 -2.77
CA THR A 76 -0.55 11.93 -1.31
C THR A 76 -1.52 10.93 -0.72
N ASN A 77 -1.12 10.26 0.37
CA ASN A 77 -1.98 9.33 1.11
C ASN A 77 -2.73 8.37 0.17
N SER A 78 -2.03 7.72 -0.76
CA SER A 78 -2.63 6.84 -1.77
C SER A 78 -2.01 5.45 -1.74
N SER A 79 -2.74 4.45 -2.21
CA SER A 79 -2.27 3.06 -2.27
C SER A 79 -2.25 2.59 -3.72
N ILE A 80 -1.08 2.23 -4.23
CA ILE A 80 -0.86 1.74 -5.59
C ILE A 80 -0.35 0.31 -5.47
N ASP A 81 -1.26 -0.65 -5.51
CA ASP A 81 -1.01 -2.03 -5.13
C ASP A 81 -1.39 -3.03 -6.24
N ALA A 82 -0.73 -4.18 -6.29
CA ALA A 82 -1.04 -5.29 -7.19
C ALA A 82 -1.09 -4.95 -8.69
N ASN A 83 -0.50 -3.84 -9.14
CA ASN A 83 -0.56 -3.40 -10.53
C ASN A 83 0.44 -4.18 -11.41
N VAL A 84 0.09 -4.43 -12.67
CA VAL A 84 0.73 -5.45 -13.50
C VAL A 84 1.39 -4.83 -14.73
N VAL A 85 2.62 -5.26 -15.00
CA VAL A 85 3.29 -5.06 -16.28
C VAL A 85 2.92 -6.22 -17.22
N SER A 86 2.27 -5.92 -18.34
CA SER A 86 1.75 -6.92 -19.29
C SER A 86 2.82 -7.61 -20.15
N ASN A 87 4.05 -7.10 -20.15
CA ASN A 87 5.15 -7.57 -20.98
C ASN A 87 6.48 -7.60 -20.19
N PRO A 88 7.34 -8.62 -20.36
CA PRO A 88 8.63 -8.71 -19.66
C PRO A 88 9.61 -7.54 -19.92
N ASN A 89 9.44 -6.79 -21.02
CA ASN A 89 10.26 -5.62 -21.33
C ASN A 89 9.65 -4.31 -20.80
N GLY A 90 8.49 -4.39 -20.15
CA GLY A 90 7.85 -3.27 -19.50
C GLY A 90 8.44 -2.95 -18.12
N SER A 91 7.98 -1.89 -17.48
CA SER A 91 8.51 -1.42 -16.18
C SER A 91 7.53 -0.53 -15.43
N GLY A 92 7.75 -0.38 -14.13
CA GLY A 92 6.89 0.39 -13.21
C GLY A 92 5.47 -0.17 -13.16
N GLY A 93 5.29 -1.32 -12.53
CA GLY A 93 3.96 -1.91 -12.33
C GLY A 93 3.05 -0.97 -11.57
N GLY A 94 3.52 -0.38 -10.47
CA GLY A 94 2.80 0.68 -9.77
C GLY A 94 2.90 2.02 -10.49
N VAL A 95 4.08 2.63 -10.48
CA VAL A 95 4.34 3.95 -11.10
C VAL A 95 5.51 3.88 -12.05
N TYR A 96 5.33 4.41 -13.25
CA TYR A 96 6.39 4.58 -14.23
C TYR A 96 6.48 6.04 -14.68
N GLN A 97 7.67 6.64 -14.59
CA GLN A 97 7.95 7.95 -15.15
C GLN A 97 8.97 7.88 -16.27
N SER A 98 8.59 8.43 -17.42
CA SER A 98 9.52 8.78 -18.49
C SER A 98 9.04 10.00 -19.28
N ASP A 99 9.97 10.86 -19.64
CA ASP A 99 9.75 12.04 -20.49
C ASP A 99 10.99 12.28 -21.36
N TYR A 100 10.77 12.35 -22.68
CA TYR A 100 11.83 12.65 -23.65
C TYR A 100 12.41 14.06 -23.49
N SER A 101 11.66 14.99 -22.87
CA SER A 101 12.14 16.35 -22.56
C SER A 101 12.88 16.46 -21.23
N GLY A 102 12.89 15.41 -20.40
CA GLY A 102 13.61 15.36 -19.12
C GLY A 102 13.05 16.27 -18.02
N THR A 103 11.82 16.76 -18.17
CA THR A 103 11.19 17.73 -17.26
C THR A 103 10.13 17.12 -16.35
N ALA A 104 9.80 15.84 -16.53
CA ALA A 104 8.83 15.16 -15.69
C ALA A 104 9.27 15.11 -14.22
N THR A 105 8.30 15.27 -13.33
CA THR A 105 8.51 15.22 -11.89
C THR A 105 7.46 14.37 -11.19
N ILE A 106 7.92 13.66 -10.15
CA ILE A 106 7.06 13.07 -9.13
C ILE A 106 7.31 13.79 -7.80
N SER A 107 6.23 14.22 -7.17
CA SER A 107 6.16 14.54 -5.75
C SER A 107 5.25 13.53 -5.08
N TYR A 108 5.73 12.75 -4.13
CA TYR A 108 4.85 11.82 -3.42
C TYR A 108 5.16 11.76 -1.94
N ARG A 109 4.10 11.63 -1.15
CA ARG A 109 4.17 11.62 0.30
C ARG A 109 3.13 10.69 0.91
N ASN A 110 3.46 10.05 2.02
CA ASN A 110 2.55 9.15 2.74
C ASN A 110 1.87 8.13 1.82
N THR A 111 2.56 7.65 0.79
CA THR A 111 1.98 6.81 -0.28
C THR A 111 2.61 5.42 -0.24
N ILE A 112 1.78 4.40 -0.47
CA ILE A 112 2.21 3.02 -0.65
C ILE A 112 2.27 2.70 -2.14
N ILE A 113 3.38 2.12 -2.59
CA ILE A 113 3.50 1.48 -3.90
C ILE A 113 4.05 0.07 -3.65
N ALA A 114 3.23 -0.95 -3.90
CA ALA A 114 3.55 -2.32 -3.52
C ALA A 114 2.93 -3.35 -4.48
N GLY A 115 3.32 -4.61 -4.29
CA GLY A 115 2.65 -5.76 -4.88
C GLY A 115 2.72 -5.82 -6.42
N SER A 116 3.57 -5.02 -7.07
CA SER A 116 3.61 -4.98 -8.53
C SER A 116 4.04 -6.31 -9.13
N ILE A 117 3.37 -6.71 -10.22
CA ILE A 117 3.60 -8.00 -10.88
C ILE A 117 4.32 -7.76 -12.22
N GLY A 118 5.45 -8.43 -12.43
CA GLY A 118 6.19 -8.42 -13.70
C GLY A 118 7.09 -7.21 -13.93
N GLY A 119 7.16 -6.27 -12.97
CA GLY A 119 8.11 -5.15 -12.99
C GLY A 119 8.21 -4.49 -11.62
N ASN A 120 9.12 -3.52 -11.49
CA ASN A 120 9.33 -2.77 -10.25
C ASN A 120 8.05 -2.05 -9.79
N ASP A 121 7.92 -1.81 -8.49
CA ASP A 121 6.84 -1.00 -7.92
C ASP A 121 6.88 0.43 -8.46
N CYS A 122 8.07 1.02 -8.48
CA CYS A 122 8.29 2.34 -9.02
C CYS A 122 9.49 2.36 -9.98
N THR A 123 9.38 3.10 -11.08
CA THR A 123 10.46 3.30 -12.04
C THR A 123 10.49 4.74 -12.53
N VAL A 124 11.66 5.37 -12.46
CA VAL A 124 11.92 6.71 -12.99
C VAL A 124 13.07 6.58 -13.99
N GLU A 125 12.76 6.49 -15.27
CA GLU A 125 13.78 6.41 -16.33
C GLU A 125 14.38 7.77 -16.67
N SER A 126 13.56 8.83 -16.59
CA SER A 126 14.00 10.21 -16.78
C SER A 126 13.17 11.18 -15.94
N GLY A 127 13.65 12.42 -15.86
CA GLY A 127 13.08 13.43 -14.95
C GLY A 127 13.61 13.25 -13.53
N ALA A 128 12.84 13.73 -12.54
CA ALA A 128 13.27 13.71 -11.14
C ALA A 128 12.12 13.36 -10.18
N ILE A 129 12.49 12.74 -9.06
CA ILE A 129 11.66 12.76 -7.85
C ILE A 129 12.05 14.03 -7.09
N VAL A 130 11.11 14.96 -6.95
CA VAL A 130 11.37 16.27 -6.33
C VAL A 130 10.85 16.35 -4.90
N GLU A 131 9.98 15.43 -4.50
CA GLU A 131 9.52 15.24 -3.12
C GLU A 131 9.27 13.74 -2.88
N ASN A 132 9.80 13.23 -1.77
CA ASN A 132 9.66 11.83 -1.34
C ASN A 132 9.68 11.81 0.19
N THR A 133 8.50 11.85 0.80
CA THR A 133 8.34 11.98 2.26
C THR A 133 7.50 10.84 2.80
N ASN A 134 8.08 10.03 3.70
CA ASN A 134 7.38 8.95 4.41
C ASN A 134 6.54 8.04 3.49
N ASN A 135 7.12 7.64 2.36
CA ASN A 135 6.51 6.67 1.45
C ASN A 135 7.01 5.26 1.76
N LEU A 136 6.19 4.28 1.41
CA LEU A 136 6.57 2.87 1.37
C LEU A 136 6.57 2.40 -0.07
N VAL A 137 7.73 1.96 -0.56
CA VAL A 137 7.85 1.27 -1.86
C VAL A 137 8.43 -0.11 -1.61
N ALA A 138 7.62 -1.16 -1.81
CA ALA A 138 7.88 -2.47 -1.22
C ALA A 138 9.19 -3.11 -1.74
N ASP A 139 9.47 -2.98 -3.04
CA ASP A 139 10.73 -3.45 -3.63
C ASP A 139 11.95 -2.53 -3.40
N GLY A 140 11.78 -1.41 -2.69
CA GLY A 140 12.82 -0.44 -2.39
C GLY A 140 13.22 0.49 -3.54
N THR A 141 12.50 0.45 -4.67
CA THR A 141 12.72 1.39 -5.78
C THR A 141 12.29 2.81 -5.44
N CYS A 142 12.75 3.77 -6.26
CA CYS A 142 12.48 5.20 -6.09
C CYS A 142 12.89 5.80 -4.73
N SER A 143 13.75 5.11 -3.97
CA SER A 143 14.37 5.60 -2.73
C SER A 143 13.37 6.03 -1.65
N ALA A 144 12.26 5.30 -1.51
CA ALA A 144 11.31 5.53 -0.43
C ALA A 144 11.92 5.27 0.95
N ALA A 145 11.38 5.91 1.98
CA ALA A 145 11.86 5.79 3.35
C ALA A 145 11.64 4.39 3.93
N PHE A 146 10.55 3.73 3.52
CA PHE A 146 10.18 2.39 3.93
C PHE A 146 10.17 1.44 2.73
N SER A 147 10.57 0.19 2.96
CA SER A 147 10.54 -0.90 1.99
C SER A 147 10.29 -2.23 2.68
N GLY A 148 10.08 -3.29 1.90
CA GLY A 148 9.62 -4.58 2.38
C GLY A 148 8.11 -4.74 2.27
N ASP A 149 7.60 -5.88 2.76
CA ASP A 149 6.18 -6.21 2.70
C ASP A 149 5.33 -5.16 3.43
N ALA A 150 4.40 -4.56 2.70
CA ALA A 150 3.49 -3.54 3.22
C ALA A 150 2.38 -4.15 4.12
N LEU A 151 2.21 -5.48 4.12
CA LEU A 151 1.18 -6.22 4.85
C LEU A 151 -0.21 -5.63 4.58
N LEU A 152 -0.62 -5.69 3.32
CA LEU A 152 -1.90 -5.23 2.83
C LEU A 152 -2.90 -6.38 2.75
N GLY A 153 -4.18 -6.09 3.01
CA GLY A 153 -5.27 -7.00 2.71
C GLY A 153 -5.68 -6.94 1.23
N ASP A 154 -6.76 -7.62 0.89
CA ASP A 154 -7.33 -7.55 -0.46
C ASP A 154 -8.12 -6.25 -0.69
N LEU A 155 -8.29 -5.87 -1.95
CA LEU A 155 -9.22 -4.80 -2.32
C LEU A 155 -10.66 -5.21 -1.97
N GLY A 156 -11.36 -4.36 -1.21
CA GLY A 156 -12.71 -4.65 -0.75
C GLY A 156 -13.50 -3.42 -0.34
N ASP A 157 -14.75 -3.65 0.06
CA ASP A 157 -15.57 -2.63 0.70
C ASP A 157 -15.32 -2.66 2.22
N TYR A 158 -14.61 -1.64 2.70
CA TYR A 158 -14.28 -1.46 4.12
C TYR A 158 -14.91 -0.17 4.67
N GLY A 159 -16.00 0.27 4.03
CA GLY A 159 -16.66 1.56 4.25
C GLY A 159 -16.22 2.63 3.23
N GLY A 160 -16.91 3.77 3.26
CA GLY A 160 -16.70 4.87 2.31
C GLY A 160 -17.46 4.67 0.99
N ASP A 161 -17.17 5.55 0.02
CA ASP A 161 -17.85 5.57 -1.28
C ASP A 161 -17.20 4.66 -2.35
N THR A 162 -15.99 4.18 -2.10
CA THR A 162 -15.18 3.39 -3.06
C THR A 162 -14.36 2.32 -2.35
N GLN A 163 -14.06 1.22 -3.04
CA GLN A 163 -13.25 0.13 -2.48
C GLN A 163 -11.83 0.58 -2.11
N THR A 164 -11.30 0.06 -1.02
CA THR A 164 -9.96 0.38 -0.51
C THR A 164 -9.15 -0.88 -0.21
N VAL A 165 -7.85 -0.73 -0.03
CA VAL A 165 -6.96 -1.80 0.45
C VAL A 165 -6.61 -1.52 1.92
N PRO A 166 -6.97 -2.41 2.87
CA PRO A 166 -6.74 -2.19 4.29
C PRO A 166 -5.32 -2.55 4.69
N LEU A 167 -4.82 -1.93 5.76
CA LEU A 167 -3.57 -2.32 6.41
C LEU A 167 -3.83 -3.49 7.37
N LEU A 168 -3.03 -4.54 7.29
CA LEU A 168 -3.11 -5.68 8.20
C LEU A 168 -2.35 -5.40 9.50
N PRO A 169 -2.64 -6.14 10.59
CA PRO A 169 -1.86 -6.08 11.82
C PRO A 169 -0.36 -6.19 11.56
N GLY A 170 0.44 -5.34 12.21
CA GLY A 170 1.89 -5.34 12.06
C GLY A 170 2.41 -4.66 10.79
N SER A 171 1.53 -4.09 9.95
CA SER A 171 1.97 -3.33 8.77
C SER A 171 2.95 -2.21 9.13
N PRO A 172 4.08 -2.09 8.42
CA PRO A 172 5.03 -0.98 8.61
C PRO A 172 4.47 0.38 8.18
N ALA A 173 3.29 0.42 7.54
CA ALA A 173 2.62 1.65 7.16
C ALA A 173 1.81 2.29 8.31
N ILE A 174 1.51 1.53 9.37
CA ILE A 174 0.72 2.00 10.50
C ILE A 174 1.53 3.02 11.34
N ASP A 175 0.94 4.17 11.63
CA ASP A 175 1.51 5.32 12.35
C ASP A 175 2.84 5.85 11.75
N ALA A 176 3.13 5.53 10.48
CA ALA A 176 4.41 5.81 9.84
C ALA A 176 4.41 7.03 8.91
N GLY A 177 3.24 7.65 8.68
CA GLY A 177 3.09 8.84 7.85
C GLY A 177 3.76 10.07 8.46
N ASP A 178 4.14 11.00 7.60
CA ASP A 178 4.57 12.34 8.00
C ASP A 178 3.34 13.16 8.45
N GLY A 179 3.24 13.36 9.76
CA GLY A 179 2.18 14.12 10.41
C GLY A 179 1.99 15.55 9.88
N ALA A 180 3.03 16.18 9.30
CA ALA A 180 2.93 17.52 8.75
C ALA A 180 2.20 17.58 7.40
N THR A 181 2.09 16.44 6.71
CA THR A 181 1.54 16.34 5.36
C THR A 181 0.36 15.37 5.23
N CYS A 182 -0.10 14.80 6.34
CA CYS A 182 -1.31 13.98 6.40
C CYS A 182 -2.54 14.79 5.94
N LEU A 183 -3.35 14.20 5.06
CA LEU A 183 -4.70 14.68 4.81
C LEU A 183 -5.58 14.49 6.07
N ALA A 184 -6.69 15.21 6.17
CA ALA A 184 -7.54 15.17 7.38
C ALA A 184 -8.26 13.83 7.56
N THR A 185 -8.61 13.17 6.46
CA THR A 185 -9.27 11.86 6.46
C THR A 185 -8.59 10.92 5.48
N ASP A 186 -8.86 9.62 5.58
CA ASP A 186 -8.52 8.63 4.56
C ASP A 186 -9.56 8.58 3.42
N GLN A 187 -9.40 7.64 2.48
CA GLN A 187 -10.31 7.44 1.34
C GLN A 187 -11.77 7.15 1.75
N ARG A 188 -11.97 6.59 2.94
CA ARG A 188 -13.29 6.21 3.46
C ARG A 188 -13.97 7.36 4.22
N GLY A 189 -13.23 8.45 4.46
CA GLY A 189 -13.66 9.55 5.32
C GLY A 189 -13.39 9.32 6.81
N VAL A 190 -12.55 8.34 7.17
CA VAL A 190 -12.11 8.14 8.55
C VAL A 190 -11.07 9.20 8.91
N GLU A 191 -11.24 9.89 10.04
CA GLU A 191 -10.30 10.90 10.52
C GLU A 191 -8.93 10.29 10.81
N ARG A 192 -7.89 10.99 10.38
CA ARG A 192 -6.50 10.63 10.68
C ARG A 192 -6.07 11.29 11.99
N PRO A 193 -5.44 10.54 12.93
CA PRO A 193 -4.95 11.13 14.18
C PRO A 193 -3.91 12.21 13.94
N GLU A 194 -3.96 13.29 14.73
CA GLU A 194 -2.96 14.35 14.64
C GLU A 194 -1.55 13.82 14.93
N GLY A 195 -0.64 14.03 13.98
CA GLY A 195 0.78 13.69 14.12
C GLY A 195 1.13 12.21 13.98
N ARG A 196 0.16 11.33 13.72
CA ARG A 196 0.33 9.89 13.53
C ARG A 196 -0.75 9.38 12.56
N CYS A 197 -0.56 9.61 11.27
CA CYS A 197 -1.40 8.97 10.27
C CYS A 197 -0.68 7.80 9.62
N ASP A 198 -1.47 6.92 9.03
CA ASP A 198 -0.95 5.81 8.27
C ASP A 198 -0.49 6.23 6.86
N ILE A 199 0.56 5.57 6.37
CA ILE A 199 0.96 5.66 4.96
C ILE A 199 -0.13 4.94 4.12
N GLY A 200 -0.53 5.51 2.99
CA GLY A 200 -1.50 4.91 2.07
C GLY A 200 -2.87 5.57 2.11
N ALA A 201 -3.82 5.01 1.37
CA ALA A 201 -5.20 5.51 1.24
C ALA A 201 -6.12 5.16 2.42
N PHE A 202 -5.62 4.39 3.39
CA PHE A 202 -6.39 3.78 4.47
C PHE A 202 -5.78 4.14 5.82
N GLU A 203 -6.64 4.46 6.79
CA GLU A 203 -6.27 4.68 8.19
C GLU A 203 -6.75 3.51 9.07
N SER A 204 -5.84 2.70 9.57
CA SER A 204 -6.12 1.64 10.54
C SER A 204 -6.79 2.21 11.78
N ARG A 205 -7.82 1.53 12.27
CA ARG A 205 -8.50 1.90 13.52
C ARG A 205 -8.09 1.01 14.70
N GLY A 206 -7.00 0.27 14.51
CA GLY A 206 -6.36 -0.53 15.53
C GLY A 206 -6.92 -1.95 15.70
N PHE A 207 -6.12 -2.76 16.38
CA PHE A 207 -6.39 -4.18 16.61
C PHE A 207 -6.34 -4.51 18.09
N THR A 208 -7.17 -5.47 18.51
CA THR A 208 -7.19 -5.99 19.88
C THR A 208 -6.57 -7.38 19.92
N LEU A 209 -5.60 -7.56 20.81
CA LEU A 209 -5.04 -8.87 21.15
C LEU A 209 -5.80 -9.44 22.35
N ALA A 210 -6.23 -10.69 22.23
CA ALA A 210 -6.75 -11.46 23.35
C ALA A 210 -5.94 -12.74 23.54
N LYS A 211 -5.67 -13.05 24.80
CA LYS A 211 -4.95 -14.27 25.18
C LYS A 211 -5.84 -15.48 24.90
N GLY A 212 -5.30 -16.45 24.17
CA GLY A 212 -5.90 -17.75 23.96
C GLY A 212 -5.45 -18.76 25.01
N THR A 213 -4.98 -19.90 24.55
CA THR A 213 -4.59 -21.07 25.37
C THR A 213 -3.07 -21.19 25.51
N GLY A 214 -2.62 -22.20 26.26
CA GLY A 214 -1.21 -22.57 26.34
C GLY A 214 -0.39 -21.82 27.39
N ASP A 215 -1.05 -21.08 28.28
CA ASP A 215 -0.40 -20.43 29.42
C ASP A 215 -0.35 -21.34 30.65
N GLY A 216 0.38 -20.90 31.69
CA GLY A 216 0.40 -21.57 32.99
C GLY A 216 1.03 -22.98 32.98
N GLN A 217 1.78 -23.33 31.93
CA GLN A 217 2.43 -24.62 31.80
C GLN A 217 3.76 -24.68 32.55
N SER A 218 4.19 -25.89 32.86
CA SER A 218 5.52 -26.20 33.39
C SER A 218 6.09 -27.40 32.65
N THR A 219 7.40 -27.42 32.43
CA THR A 219 8.11 -28.53 31.78
C THR A 219 9.51 -28.66 32.39
N PRO A 220 10.16 -29.84 32.38
CA PRO A 220 11.54 -29.97 32.81
C PRO A 220 12.50 -29.06 32.03
N TRP A 221 13.66 -28.77 32.63
CA TRP A 221 14.67 -27.96 31.95
C TRP A 221 15.10 -28.57 30.61
N GLY A 222 15.15 -27.73 29.57
CA GLY A 222 15.53 -28.14 28.22
C GLY A 222 14.40 -28.78 27.39
N MET A 223 13.19 -28.90 27.93
CA MET A 223 12.03 -29.42 27.21
C MET A 223 11.11 -28.29 26.74
N ALA A 224 10.42 -28.50 25.62
CA ALA A 224 9.38 -27.60 25.14
C ALA A 224 8.10 -27.71 26.01
N PHE A 225 7.28 -26.66 25.98
CA PHE A 225 5.91 -26.73 26.52
C PHE A 225 5.02 -27.59 25.62
N ALA A 226 4.07 -28.31 26.22
CA ALA A 226 3.24 -29.27 25.52
C ALA A 226 2.21 -28.59 24.60
N ALA A 227 1.61 -27.48 25.06
CA ALA A 227 0.68 -26.68 24.27
C ALA A 227 1.35 -25.38 23.78
N PRO A 228 1.13 -24.95 22.54
CA PRO A 228 1.56 -23.64 22.08
C PRO A 228 0.75 -22.54 22.76
N ILE A 229 1.39 -21.39 23.02
CA ILE A 229 0.66 -20.16 23.37
C ILE A 229 -0.10 -19.71 22.14
N THR A 230 -1.41 -19.46 22.29
CA THR A 230 -2.22 -18.86 21.23
C THR A 230 -2.71 -17.48 21.65
N VAL A 231 -2.83 -16.59 20.67
CA VAL A 231 -3.43 -15.28 20.80
C VAL A 231 -4.42 -15.11 19.64
N SER A 232 -5.55 -14.47 19.92
CA SER A 232 -6.48 -14.04 18.87
C SER A 232 -6.29 -12.55 18.63
N VAL A 233 -6.35 -12.15 17.36
CA VAL A 233 -6.29 -10.75 16.93
C VAL A 233 -7.64 -10.42 16.32
N SER A 234 -8.20 -9.25 16.66
CA SER A 234 -9.48 -8.82 16.12
C SER A 234 -9.50 -7.31 15.88
N SER A 235 -10.39 -6.85 15.01
CA SER A 235 -10.70 -5.43 14.85
C SER A 235 -12.15 -5.16 15.24
N ALA A 236 -12.39 -4.06 15.96
CA ALA A 236 -13.74 -3.58 16.24
C ALA A 236 -14.43 -2.97 14.99
N TYR A 237 -13.69 -2.85 13.89
CA TYR A 237 -14.03 -2.04 12.73
C TYR A 237 -14.03 -2.83 11.42
N THR A 238 -14.18 -4.16 11.50
CA THR A 238 -14.21 -5.08 10.35
C THR A 238 -12.96 -5.04 9.46
N GLU A 239 -11.86 -4.48 9.96
CA GLU A 239 -10.56 -4.55 9.29
C GLU A 239 -10.03 -5.99 9.34
N PRO A 240 -9.56 -6.55 8.22
CA PRO A 240 -9.07 -7.92 8.17
C PRO A 240 -7.79 -8.04 9.00
N VAL A 241 -7.63 -9.21 9.63
CA VAL A 241 -6.46 -9.54 10.45
C VAL A 241 -5.63 -10.67 9.87
N ASP A 242 -6.23 -11.52 9.05
CA ASP A 242 -5.57 -12.66 8.41
C ASP A 242 -4.45 -12.20 7.49
N GLY A 243 -3.30 -12.89 7.54
CA GLY A 243 -2.08 -12.49 6.85
C GLY A 243 -1.25 -11.43 7.59
N GLY A 244 -1.86 -10.72 8.56
CA GLY A 244 -1.14 -9.79 9.43
C GLY A 244 -0.12 -10.50 10.33
N GLN A 245 0.72 -9.70 10.99
CA GLN A 245 1.82 -10.16 11.81
C GLN A 245 1.69 -9.69 13.26
N VAL A 246 2.07 -10.58 14.19
CA VAL A 246 2.21 -10.26 15.62
C VAL A 246 3.66 -10.52 16.03
N THR A 247 4.35 -9.45 16.42
CA THR A 247 5.68 -9.57 17.05
C THR A 247 5.53 -9.78 18.55
N TYR A 248 6.26 -10.74 19.08
CA TYR A 248 6.28 -11.08 20.50
C TYR A 248 7.71 -11.23 21.01
N ALA A 249 7.91 -10.96 22.29
CA ALA A 249 9.17 -11.18 22.98
C ALA A 249 8.93 -12.05 24.22
N GLY A 250 9.64 -13.18 24.28
CA GLY A 250 9.74 -14.00 25.48
C GLY A 250 10.62 -13.35 26.56
N PRO A 251 10.63 -13.88 27.78
CA PRO A 251 11.52 -13.40 28.83
C PRO A 251 12.98 -13.66 28.47
N VAL A 252 13.88 -12.75 28.88
CA VAL A 252 15.33 -12.85 28.63
C VAL A 252 16.03 -13.97 29.41
N SER A 253 15.35 -14.56 30.39
CA SER A 253 15.81 -15.70 31.18
C SER A 253 14.63 -16.55 31.64
N GLY A 254 14.92 -17.81 32.00
CA GLY A 254 13.89 -18.77 32.39
C GLY A 254 13.20 -19.41 31.18
N ALA A 255 11.98 -19.90 31.38
CA ALA A 255 11.23 -20.55 30.32
C ALA A 255 10.63 -19.49 29.38
N GLY A 256 10.88 -19.63 28.07
CA GLY A 256 10.51 -18.64 27.07
C GLY A 256 10.66 -19.17 25.65
N THR A 257 10.69 -18.26 24.69
CA THR A 257 10.84 -18.57 23.26
C THR A 257 12.31 -18.51 22.86
N ALA A 258 12.69 -19.34 21.89
CA ALA A 258 14.00 -19.30 21.22
C ALA A 258 13.75 -19.29 19.70
N PRO A 259 14.02 -18.17 19.01
CA PRO A 259 14.56 -16.90 19.51
C PRO A 259 13.65 -16.18 20.52
N ILE A 260 14.25 -15.30 21.34
CA ILE A 260 13.53 -14.52 22.36
C ILE A 260 12.46 -13.66 21.68
N THR A 261 12.81 -12.98 20.59
CA THR A 261 11.84 -12.25 19.76
C THR A 261 11.45 -13.10 18.57
N GLY A 262 10.15 -13.16 18.29
CA GLY A 262 9.61 -13.84 17.11
C GLY A 262 8.44 -13.07 16.52
N THR A 263 8.05 -13.48 15.32
CA THR A 263 6.87 -12.97 14.62
C THR A 263 6.01 -14.15 14.22
N ALA A 264 4.71 -14.04 14.45
CA ALA A 264 3.71 -15.01 13.99
C ALA A 264 2.79 -14.36 12.96
N THR A 265 2.46 -15.09 11.90
CA THR A 265 1.42 -14.70 10.93
C THR A 265 0.06 -15.14 11.46
N ILE A 266 -0.92 -14.25 11.37
CA ILE A 266 -2.31 -14.51 11.75
C ILE A 266 -2.93 -15.37 10.65
N THR A 267 -3.42 -16.55 11.01
CA THR A 267 -4.02 -17.53 10.07
C THR A 267 -5.54 -17.67 10.22
N GLY A 268 -6.14 -16.94 11.15
CA GLY A 268 -7.59 -16.91 11.40
C GLY A 268 -7.95 -15.95 12.54
N GLY A 269 -8.71 -14.90 12.19
CA GLY A 269 -9.31 -13.91 13.08
C GLY A 269 -10.73 -14.20 13.53
#